data_AF-A0A4Z0LU70-F1
#
_entry.id   AF-A0A4Z0LU70-F1
#
_cell.length_a   1.000
_cell.length_b   1.000
_cell.length_c   1.000
_cell.angle_alpha   90.00
_cell.angle_beta   90.00
_cell.angle_gamma   90.00
#
_symmetry.space_group_name_H-M   'P 1'
#
loop_
_entity.id
_entity.type
_entity.pdbx_description
1 polymer ?
#
loop_
_entity_poly.entity_id
_entity_poly.type
_entity_poly.pdbx_seq_one_letter_code
_entity_poly.pdbx_strand_id
1 'polypeptide(L)'
;MNGFEVIFTAVITSGVVTALTNWYLRTRELKELRRWELKREACLEALRIVDSRFSDYQWSDPEGNIARVDPQESVSTADVRSCFNKLVLACEKPDVPRAFEACLNLNLGANKAIKLDMNSVIPFRNAIRKELGFGKKLTTNVSWIMYLNRGISEKDT
;
A
#
# COMPACT_ATOMS: atom_id res chain seq x y z
N MET A 1 -2.37 -34.39 -52.84
CA MET A 1 -2.90 -33.33 -51.96
C MET A 1 -3.14 -32.10 -52.81
N ASN A 2 -4.37 -31.63 -52.90
CA ASN A 2 -4.73 -30.46 -53.71
C ASN A 2 -4.27 -29.19 -52.98
N GLY A 3 -3.66 -28.23 -53.69
CA GLY A 3 -3.13 -27.00 -53.08
C GLY A 3 -4.15 -26.19 -52.26
N PHE A 4 -5.45 -26.37 -52.53
CA PHE A 4 -6.54 -25.77 -51.78
C PHE A 4 -6.66 -26.30 -50.34
N GLU A 5 -6.44 -27.60 -50.11
CA GLU A 5 -6.49 -28.19 -48.75
C GLU A 5 -5.32 -27.72 -47.88
N VAL A 6 -4.14 -27.51 -48.48
CA VAL A 6 -2.95 -26.99 -47.79
C VAL A 6 -3.16 -25.54 -47.35
N ILE A 7 -3.78 -24.72 -48.19
CA ILE A 7 -4.09 -23.32 -47.86
C ILE A 7 -5.16 -23.25 -46.75
N PHE A 8 -6.22 -24.07 -46.83
CA PHE A 8 -7.29 -24.05 -45.84
C PHE A 8 -6.81 -24.51 -44.46
N THR A 9 -5.99 -25.56 -44.41
CA THR A 9 -5.37 -26.04 -43.16
C THR A 9 -4.39 -25.03 -42.56
N ALA A 10 -3.60 -24.33 -43.38
CA ALA A 10 -2.70 -23.26 -42.92
C ALA A 10 -3.45 -22.06 -42.32
N VAL A 11 -4.57 -21.64 -42.94
CA VAL A 11 -5.38 -20.51 -42.43
C VAL A 11 -6.07 -20.88 -41.11
N ILE A 12 -6.63 -22.08 -41.01
CA ILE A 12 -7.27 -22.56 -39.77
C ILE A 12 -6.24 -22.66 -38.64
N THR A 13 -5.07 -23.24 -38.90
CA THR A 13 -4.01 -23.36 -37.88
C THR A 13 -3.50 -22.00 -37.42
N SER A 14 -3.29 -21.05 -38.34
CA SER A 14 -2.88 -19.67 -37.98
C SER A 14 -3.95 -18.95 -37.15
N GLY A 15 -5.24 -19.10 -37.51
CA GLY A 15 -6.35 -18.48 -36.77
C GLY A 15 -6.49 -19.04 -35.35
N VAL A 16 -6.39 -20.36 -35.20
CA VAL A 16 -6.46 -21.03 -33.89
C VAL A 16 -5.27 -20.65 -33.01
N VAL A 17 -4.04 -20.64 -33.55
CA VAL A 17 -2.84 -20.22 -32.80
C VAL A 17 -2.99 -18.77 -32.31
N THR A 18 -3.44 -17.86 -33.18
CA THR A 18 -3.65 -16.45 -32.81
C THR A 18 -4.72 -16.29 -31.71
N ALA A 19 -5.81 -17.05 -31.80
CA ALA A 19 -6.86 -17.03 -30.78
C ALA A 19 -6.35 -17.56 -29.43
N LEU A 20 -5.58 -18.65 -29.43
CA LEU A 20 -5.00 -19.23 -28.22
C LEU A 20 -3.96 -18.29 -27.58
N THR A 21 -3.09 -17.65 -28.37
CA THR A 21 -2.13 -16.67 -27.85
C THR A 21 -2.84 -15.47 -27.25
N ASN A 22 -3.87 -14.94 -27.92
CA ASN A 22 -4.66 -13.83 -27.39
C ASN A 22 -5.40 -14.20 -26.10
N TRP A 23 -6.01 -15.38 -26.05
CA TRP A 23 -6.66 -15.88 -24.85
C TRP A 23 -5.67 -16.04 -23.68
N TYR A 24 -4.50 -16.62 -23.96
CA TYR A 24 -3.45 -16.79 -22.95
C TYR A 24 -2.93 -15.45 -22.42
N LEU A 25 -2.62 -14.51 -23.31
CA LEU A 25 -2.17 -13.16 -22.94
C LEU A 25 -3.22 -12.43 -22.08
N ARG A 26 -4.48 -12.44 -22.51
CA ARG A 26 -5.59 -11.83 -21.76
C ARG A 26 -5.77 -12.46 -20.38
N THR A 27 -5.67 -13.77 -20.28
CA THR A 27 -5.79 -14.48 -19.01
C THR A 27 -4.65 -14.11 -18.06
N ARG A 28 -3.44 -13.93 -18.59
CA ARG A 28 -2.28 -13.49 -17.82
C ARG A 28 -2.46 -12.06 -17.32
N GLU A 29 -2.88 -11.13 -18.17
CA GLU A 29 -3.16 -9.75 -17.80
C GLU A 29 -4.21 -9.65 -16.68
N LEU A 30 -5.31 -10.40 -16.79
CA LEU A 30 -6.35 -10.45 -15.75
C LEU A 30 -5.81 -10.94 -14.40
N LYS A 31 -4.95 -11.97 -14.40
CA LYS A 31 -4.33 -12.47 -13.17
C LYS A 31 -3.38 -11.44 -12.55
N GLU A 32 -2.60 -10.73 -13.36
CA GLU A 32 -1.69 -9.70 -12.89
C GLU A 32 -2.45 -8.48 -12.36
N LEU A 33 -3.52 -8.04 -13.03
CA LEU A 33 -4.41 -7.00 -12.53
C LEU A 33 -5.02 -7.39 -11.18
N ARG A 34 -5.53 -8.63 -11.06
CA ARG A 34 -6.12 -9.10 -9.81
C ARG A 34 -5.11 -9.14 -8.67
N ARG A 35 -3.88 -9.58 -8.94
CA ARG A 35 -2.78 -9.55 -7.96
C ARG A 35 -2.46 -8.11 -7.54
N TRP A 36 -2.39 -7.20 -8.50
CA TRP A 36 -2.13 -5.79 -8.23
C TRP A 36 -3.24 -5.15 -7.39
N GLU A 37 -4.51 -5.46 -7.66
CA GLU A 37 -5.65 -5.00 -6.85
C GLU A 37 -5.54 -5.46 -5.40
N LEU A 38 -5.28 -6.75 -5.17
CA LEU A 38 -5.12 -7.31 -3.82
C LEU A 38 -3.98 -6.62 -3.06
N LYS A 39 -2.85 -6.37 -3.73
CA LYS A 39 -1.73 -5.59 -3.14
C LYS A 39 -2.17 -4.19 -2.77
N ARG A 40 -2.85 -3.49 -3.69
CA ARG A 40 -3.31 -2.12 -3.48
C ARG A 40 -4.30 -2.04 -2.32
N GLU A 41 -5.27 -2.94 -2.26
CA GLU A 41 -6.26 -3.02 -1.17
C GLU A 41 -5.57 -3.23 0.18
N ALA A 42 -4.66 -4.20 0.28
CA ALA A 42 -3.92 -4.45 1.51
C ALA A 42 -3.08 -3.23 1.94
N CYS A 43 -2.41 -2.56 0.99
CA CYS A 43 -1.62 -1.36 1.27
C CYS A 43 -2.48 -0.18 1.74
N LEU A 44 -3.67 0.02 1.17
CA LEU A 44 -4.58 1.09 1.57
C LEU A 44 -5.22 0.82 2.93
N GLU A 45 -5.60 -0.43 3.19
CA GLU A 45 -6.07 -0.87 4.51
C GLU A 45 -5.00 -0.61 5.58
N ALA A 46 -3.74 -0.93 5.27
CA ALA A 46 -2.61 -0.70 6.17
C ALA A 46 -2.38 0.81 6.43
N LEU A 47 -2.50 1.65 5.40
CA LEU A 47 -2.43 3.11 5.58
C LEU A 47 -3.55 3.62 6.49
N ARG A 48 -4.78 3.14 6.32
CA ARG A 48 -5.92 3.50 7.19
C ARG A 48 -5.67 3.12 8.65
N ILE A 49 -5.11 1.94 8.90
CA ILE A 49 -4.79 1.47 10.26
C ILE A 49 -3.71 2.34 10.89
N VAL A 50 -2.64 2.66 10.15
CA VAL A 50 -1.61 3.59 10.63
C VAL A 50 -2.22 4.95 10.94
N ASP A 51 -3.09 5.46 10.08
CA ASP A 51 -3.74 6.74 10.27
C ASP A 51 -4.58 6.80 11.55
N SER A 52 -5.45 5.81 11.76
CA SER A 52 -6.25 5.65 12.98
C SER A 52 -5.37 5.50 14.21
N ARG A 53 -4.30 4.70 14.14
CA ARG A 53 -3.39 4.55 15.28
C ARG A 53 -2.68 5.86 15.64
N PHE A 54 -2.36 6.69 14.66
CA PHE A 54 -1.68 7.96 14.88
C PHE A 54 -2.65 9.05 15.35
N SER A 55 -3.93 9.00 15.00
CA SER A 55 -4.93 9.96 15.52
C SER A 55 -5.27 9.76 16.99
N ASP A 56 -5.08 8.55 17.52
CA ASP A 56 -5.18 8.26 18.97
C ASP A 56 -4.07 8.91 19.81
N TYR A 57 -3.01 9.44 19.18
CA TYR A 57 -1.85 10.00 19.89
C TYR A 57 -1.90 11.51 19.95
N GLN A 58 -1.49 12.06 21.09
CA GLN A 58 -1.24 13.48 21.24
C GLN A 58 0.12 13.83 20.64
N TRP A 59 0.12 14.67 19.61
CA TRP A 59 1.33 15.16 18.97
C TRP A 59 1.64 16.58 19.43
N SER A 60 2.92 16.94 19.42
CA SER A 60 3.37 18.30 19.66
C SER A 60 4.30 18.73 18.54
N ASP A 61 4.25 19.99 18.15
CA ASP A 61 5.23 20.59 17.25
C ASP A 61 6.59 20.79 17.96
N PRO A 62 7.67 21.15 17.23
CA PRO A 62 8.97 21.44 17.82
C PRO A 62 8.94 22.55 18.89
N GLU A 63 7.96 23.45 18.81
CA GLU A 63 7.73 24.56 19.75
C GLU A 63 6.93 24.15 21.00
N GLY A 64 6.44 22.90 21.06
CA GLY A 64 5.70 22.33 22.19
C GLY A 64 4.18 22.51 22.13
N ASN A 65 3.64 23.11 21.06
CA ASN A 65 2.20 23.27 20.90
C ASN A 65 1.55 21.93 20.56
N ILE A 66 0.45 21.62 21.22
CA ILE A 66 -0.31 20.39 20.98
C ILE A 66 -1.00 20.47 19.62
N ALA A 67 -0.77 19.47 18.78
CA ALA A 67 -1.47 19.29 17.53
C ALA A 67 -2.90 18.84 17.79
N ARG A 68 -3.86 19.50 17.13
CA ARG A 68 -5.23 19.01 17.09
C ARG A 68 -5.34 17.98 15.97
N VAL A 69 -5.74 16.76 16.32
CA VAL A 69 -6.01 15.69 15.38
C VAL A 69 -7.44 15.22 15.64
N ASP A 70 -8.24 15.15 14.59
CA ASP A 70 -9.59 14.58 14.71
C ASP A 70 -9.46 13.08 15.00
N PRO A 71 -10.08 12.58 16.09
CA PRO A 71 -10.02 11.17 16.42
C PRO A 71 -10.68 10.35 15.31
N GLN A 72 -10.06 9.24 14.96
CA GLN A 72 -10.66 8.27 14.04
C GLN A 72 -11.27 7.11 14.81
N GLU A 73 -12.02 6.27 14.11
CA GLU A 73 -12.53 5.02 14.68
C GLU A 73 -11.36 4.15 15.15
N SER A 74 -11.48 3.62 16.38
CA SER A 74 -10.47 2.73 16.97
C SER A 74 -10.36 1.44 16.16
N VAL A 75 -9.14 1.03 15.82
CA VAL A 75 -8.89 -0.23 15.11
C VAL A 75 -8.63 -1.36 16.10
N SER A 76 -9.30 -2.50 15.92
CA SER A 76 -9.09 -3.67 16.78
C SER A 76 -7.77 -4.38 16.47
N THR A 77 -7.20 -5.07 17.46
CA THR A 77 -6.00 -5.91 17.22
C THR A 77 -6.26 -7.03 16.20
N ALA A 78 -7.50 -7.49 16.08
CA ALA A 78 -7.87 -8.48 15.07
C ALA A 78 -7.73 -7.92 13.65
N ASP A 79 -8.13 -6.66 13.43
CA ASP A 79 -7.99 -5.98 12.14
C ASP A 79 -6.54 -5.73 11.78
N VAL A 80 -5.71 -5.31 12.74
CA VAL A 80 -4.26 -5.15 12.55
C VAL A 80 -3.63 -6.47 12.08
N ARG A 81 -3.96 -7.58 12.74
CA ARG A 81 -3.45 -8.91 12.38
C ARG A 81 -3.92 -9.35 11.00
N SER A 82 -5.21 -9.15 10.71
CA SER A 82 -5.80 -9.46 9.41
C SER A 82 -5.10 -8.69 8.29
N CYS A 83 -4.91 -7.39 8.46
CA CYS A 83 -4.20 -6.53 7.53
C CYS A 83 -2.74 -6.97 7.35
N PHE A 84 -2.02 -7.27 8.43
CA PHE A 84 -0.64 -7.75 8.35
C PHE A 84 -0.54 -9.05 7.53
N ASN A 85 -1.42 -10.01 7.77
CA ASN A 85 -1.47 -11.26 6.99
C ASN A 85 -1.75 -10.99 5.51
N LYS A 86 -2.67 -10.06 5.18
CA LYS A 86 -2.93 -9.66 3.79
C LYS A 86 -1.69 -9.06 3.14
N LEU A 87 -0.96 -8.19 3.84
CA LEU A 87 0.30 -7.60 3.33
C LEU A 87 1.34 -8.69 3.05
N VAL A 88 1.54 -9.63 3.98
CA VAL A 88 2.50 -10.73 3.83
C VAL A 88 2.15 -11.65 2.65
N LEU A 89 0.86 -11.89 2.41
CA LEU A 89 0.40 -12.75 1.32
C LEU A 89 0.38 -12.04 -0.05
N ALA A 90 0.07 -10.74 -0.08
CA ALA A 90 -0.11 -10.00 -1.33
C ALA A 90 1.19 -9.34 -1.81
N CYS A 91 1.97 -8.73 -0.92
CA CYS A 91 3.18 -8.00 -1.29
C CYS A 91 4.33 -8.96 -1.65
N GLU A 92 5.08 -8.63 -2.70
CA GLU A 92 6.24 -9.42 -3.13
C GLU A 92 7.46 -9.19 -2.24
N LYS A 93 7.61 -7.96 -1.72
CA LYS A 93 8.77 -7.56 -0.92
C LYS A 93 8.40 -7.43 0.56
N PRO A 94 9.29 -7.87 1.47
CA PRO A 94 9.06 -7.74 2.91
C PRO A 94 9.17 -6.28 3.39
N ASP A 95 9.60 -5.35 2.53
CA ASP A 95 9.76 -3.92 2.83
C ASP A 95 8.45 -3.31 3.37
N VAL A 96 7.29 -3.67 2.79
CA VAL A 96 5.98 -3.11 3.19
C VAL A 96 5.51 -3.64 4.56
N PRO A 97 5.43 -4.97 4.80
CA PRO A 97 5.09 -5.50 6.12
C PRO A 97 6.01 -5.01 7.23
N ARG A 98 7.33 -4.96 7.00
CA ARG A 98 8.30 -4.49 8.00
C ARG A 98 8.13 -3.01 8.33
N ALA A 99 7.88 -2.17 7.32
CA ALA A 99 7.63 -0.76 7.55
C ALA A 99 6.29 -0.53 8.28
N PHE A 100 5.28 -1.36 8.02
CA PHE A 100 4.02 -1.33 8.76
C PHE A 100 4.19 -1.71 10.25
N GLU A 101 4.94 -2.77 10.54
CA GLU A 101 5.30 -3.15 11.92
C GLU A 101 6.04 -2.02 12.65
N ALA A 102 6.99 -1.38 11.97
CA ALA A 102 7.75 -0.27 12.50
C ALA A 102 6.85 0.95 12.80
N CYS A 103 5.87 1.25 11.92
CA CYS A 103 4.91 2.33 12.15
C CYS A 103 4.04 2.09 13.38
N LEU A 104 3.59 0.86 13.60
CA LEU A 104 2.72 0.52 14.72
C LEU A 104 3.48 0.16 16.00
N ASN A 105 4.82 0.17 15.95
CA ASN A 105 5.70 -0.31 17.01
C ASN A 105 5.24 -1.69 17.56
N LEU A 106 4.94 -2.62 16.65
CA LEU A 106 4.60 -4.00 16.98
C LEU A 106 5.87 -4.76 17.41
N ASN A 107 6.56 -4.28 18.44
CA ASN A 107 7.67 -4.99 19.04
C ASN A 107 7.12 -6.18 19.83
N LEU A 108 6.98 -7.30 19.13
CA LEU A 108 6.57 -8.61 19.62
C LEU A 108 7.54 -9.14 20.70
N GLY A 109 7.46 -8.60 21.92
CA GLY A 109 8.16 -9.14 23.09
C GLY A 109 9.32 -8.31 23.66
N ALA A 110 9.64 -7.14 23.09
CA ALA A 110 10.57 -6.21 23.72
C ALA A 110 9.78 -5.24 24.62
N ASN A 111 9.95 -5.37 25.94
CA ASN A 111 9.20 -4.68 26.99
C ASN A 111 9.49 -3.17 27.12
N LYS A 112 9.80 -2.48 26.01
CA LYS A 112 9.98 -1.03 25.98
C LYS A 112 8.87 -0.42 25.14
N ALA A 113 8.02 0.37 25.81
CA ALA A 113 7.09 1.26 25.13
C ALA A 113 7.90 2.31 24.36
N ILE A 114 8.22 2.03 23.10
CA ILE A 114 8.81 3.00 22.19
C ILE A 114 7.68 3.96 21.79
N LYS A 115 7.93 5.27 21.94
CA LYS A 115 7.03 6.32 21.49
C LYS A 115 6.84 6.19 19.97
N LEU A 116 5.61 6.32 19.48
CA LEU A 116 5.36 6.36 18.04
C LEU A 116 6.15 7.50 17.40
N ASP A 117 6.79 7.20 16.27
CA ASP A 117 7.57 8.17 15.49
C ASP A 117 6.87 8.43 14.16
N MET A 118 6.44 9.67 13.95
CA MET A 118 5.75 10.11 12.74
C MET A 118 6.65 10.08 11.50
N ASN A 119 7.97 10.10 11.68
CA ASN A 119 8.91 9.95 10.57
C ASN A 119 8.89 8.54 9.97
N SER A 120 8.42 7.53 10.71
CA SER A 120 8.33 6.14 10.22
C SER A 120 7.29 5.95 9.11
N VAL A 121 6.29 6.85 9.02
CA VAL A 121 5.24 6.84 7.99
C VAL A 121 5.80 7.09 6.58
N ILE A 122 6.89 7.85 6.45
CA ILE A 122 7.49 8.17 5.14
C ILE A 122 8.16 6.95 4.50
N PRO A 123 9.06 6.21 5.20
CA PRO A 123 9.54 4.91 4.74
C PRO A 123 8.39 3.98 4.33
N PHE A 124 7.32 3.92 5.11
CA PHE A 124 6.17 3.06 4.82
C PHE A 124 5.44 3.45 3.52
N ARG A 125 5.09 4.73 3.35
CA ARG A 125 4.49 5.24 2.10
C ARG A 125 5.38 4.99 0.89
N ASN A 126 6.70 5.16 1.05
CA ASN A 126 7.66 4.91 -0.02
C ASN A 126 7.78 3.40 -0.35
N ALA A 127 7.72 2.53 0.64
CA ALA A 127 7.68 1.08 0.43
C ALA A 127 6.42 0.68 -0.36
N ILE A 128 5.25 1.20 0.01
CA ILE A 128 3.99 0.97 -0.73
C ILE A 128 4.09 1.47 -2.16
N ARG A 129 4.60 2.69 -2.37
CA ARG A 129 4.77 3.24 -3.73
C ARG A 129 5.66 2.36 -4.60
N LYS A 130 6.79 1.91 -4.05
CA LYS A 130 7.72 1.00 -4.73
C LYS A 130 7.05 -0.35 -5.04
N GLU A 131 6.28 -0.90 -4.12
CA GLU A 131 5.56 -2.17 -4.29
C GLU A 131 4.47 -2.09 -5.38
N LEU A 132 3.73 -0.98 -5.43
CA LEU A 132 2.66 -0.76 -6.40
C LEU A 132 3.14 -0.19 -7.75
N GLY A 133 4.44 0.06 -7.90
CA GLY A 133 5.04 0.59 -9.14
C GLY A 133 4.92 2.11 -9.31
N PHE A 134 4.53 2.86 -8.28
CA PHE A 134 4.42 4.31 -8.29
C PHE A 134 5.78 5.01 -8.13
N GLY A 135 6.63 4.95 -9.17
CA GLY A 135 7.71 5.89 -9.49
C GLY A 135 8.56 6.47 -8.33
N LYS A 136 8.89 7.77 -8.44
CA LYS A 136 9.88 8.47 -7.59
C LYS A 136 9.51 8.45 -6.10
N LYS A 137 10.56 8.35 -5.27
CA LYS A 137 10.49 8.42 -3.80
C LYS A 137 9.96 9.79 -3.37
N LEU A 138 9.05 9.79 -2.40
CA LEU A 138 8.65 11.00 -1.70
C LEU A 138 9.83 11.50 -0.85
N THR A 139 10.30 12.71 -1.14
CA THR A 139 11.36 13.40 -0.40
C THR A 139 10.80 14.36 0.64
N THR A 140 9.54 14.77 0.50
CA THR A 140 8.91 15.74 1.39
C THR A 140 8.50 15.08 2.71
N ASN A 141 8.88 15.69 3.82
CA ASN A 141 8.41 15.32 5.16
C ASN A 141 6.97 15.85 5.37
N VAL A 142 6.02 15.28 4.63
CA VAL A 142 4.58 15.55 4.77
C VAL A 142 3.95 14.50 5.67
N SER A 143 4.34 14.51 6.94
CA SER A 143 3.44 14.01 7.98
C SER A 143 2.25 14.95 8.01
N TRP A 144 1.08 14.47 7.55
CA TRP A 144 -0.11 15.29 7.32
C TRP A 144 -0.58 16.01 8.60
N ILE A 145 -0.30 15.45 9.77
CA ILE A 145 -0.58 16.03 11.10
C ILE A 145 0.23 17.31 11.35
N MET A 146 1.47 17.45 10.83
CA MET A 146 2.29 18.65 11.08
C MET A 146 1.75 19.91 10.41
N TYR A 147 1.07 19.79 9.27
CA TYR A 147 0.61 20.94 8.49
C TYR A 147 -0.76 21.47 8.94
N LEU A 148 -1.60 20.66 9.58
CA LEU A 148 -2.90 21.09 10.09
C LEU A 148 -2.78 22.23 11.12
N ASN A 149 -1.72 22.26 11.93
CA ASN A 149 -1.55 23.32 12.92
C ASN A 149 -1.00 24.64 12.37
N ARG A 150 -0.21 24.61 11.27
CA ARG A 150 0.32 25.85 10.67
C ARG A 150 -0.77 26.71 10.04
N GLY A 151 -1.83 26.09 9.50
CA GLY A 151 -2.96 26.81 8.90
C GLY A 151 -3.94 27.44 9.91
N ILE A 152 -3.86 27.07 11.19
CA ILE A 152 -4.68 27.66 12.26
C ILE A 152 -3.96 28.89 12.84
N SER A 153 -2.63 28.85 12.96
CA SER A 153 -1.84 29.98 13.47
C SER A 153 -1.89 31.25 12.60
N GLU A 154 -2.17 31.15 11.30
CA GLU A 154 -2.28 32.32 10.42
C GLU A 154 -3.67 32.95 10.36
N LYS A 155 -4.71 32.30 10.94
CA LYS A 155 -6.09 32.79 10.90
C LYS A 155 -6.62 33.32 12.23
N ASP A 156 -5.87 33.16 13.32
CA ASP A 156 -6.25 33.58 14.67
C ASP A 156 -5.36 34.72 15.25
N THR A 157 -4.67 35.47 14.39
CA THR A 157 -4.03 36.77 14.71
C THR A 157 -4.55 37.87 13.79
#